data_AF-A0A951GXV7-F1
#
_entry.id   AF-A0A951GXV7-F1
#
_cell.length_a   1.000
_cell.length_b   1.000
_cell.length_c   1.000
_cell.angle_alpha   90.00
_cell.angle_beta   90.00
_cell.angle_gamma   90.00
#
_symmetry.space_group_name_H-M   'P 1'
#
loop_
_entity.id
_entity.type
_entity.pdbx_description
1 polymer ?
#
loop_
_entity_poly.entity_id
_entity_poly.type
_entity_poly.pdbx_seq_one_letter_code
_entity_poly.pdbx_strand_id
1 'polypeptide(L)'
;VTRLSGLGVRMSVDDFGTGYSSLANLRRLPIDELKIDRSFVSPMLQDESDLIIVRSTINLGHDLGLTIIAEGVEDRETLERLATLGCDLAQGYHLSKPMAPDAFDSWLSTATAEAAAFTRNGVLLNAAPANGTSSDESETDSPLVLPPASPTPA
;
A
#
# COMPACT_ATOMS: atom_id res chain seq x y z
N VAL A 1 -16.97 16.51 -0.03
CA VAL A 1 -15.71 16.00 -0.60
C VAL A 1 -15.12 16.90 -1.67
N THR A 2 -15.90 17.40 -2.66
CA THR A 2 -15.37 18.22 -3.77
C THR A 2 -14.61 19.49 -3.34
N ARG A 3 -15.06 20.18 -2.29
CA ARG A 3 -14.34 21.36 -1.76
C ARG A 3 -12.96 21.01 -1.18
N LEU A 4 -12.81 19.84 -0.54
CA LEU A 4 -11.53 19.39 0.01
C LEU A 4 -10.59 18.90 -1.10
N SER A 5 -11.13 18.12 -2.04
CA SER A 5 -10.39 17.71 -3.24
C SER A 5 -9.90 18.93 -4.05
N GLY A 6 -10.72 19.97 -4.19
CA GLY A 6 -10.32 21.22 -4.85
C GLY A 6 -9.20 22.00 -4.13
N LEU A 7 -8.86 21.65 -2.89
CA LEU A 7 -7.71 22.17 -2.16
C LEU A 7 -6.45 21.29 -2.29
N GLY A 8 -6.52 20.20 -3.08
CA GLY A 8 -5.43 19.24 -3.25
C GLY A 8 -5.35 18.18 -2.15
N VAL A 9 -6.38 18.06 -1.30
CA VAL A 9 -6.45 16.98 -0.30
C VAL A 9 -6.82 15.67 -1.00
N ARG A 10 -5.98 14.64 -0.83
CA ARG A 10 -6.27 13.29 -1.32
C ARG A 10 -7.45 12.67 -0.57
N MET A 11 -8.32 12.00 -1.31
CA MET A 11 -9.57 11.44 -0.81
C MET A 11 -9.55 9.92 -0.94
N SER A 12 -9.82 9.23 0.17
CA SER A 12 -9.90 7.77 0.23
C SER A 12 -11.32 7.32 0.56
N VAL A 13 -11.74 6.19 0.00
CA VAL A 13 -13.00 5.50 0.35
C VAL A 13 -12.68 4.31 1.24
N ASP A 14 -13.29 4.30 2.42
CA ASP A 14 -13.12 3.23 3.42
C ASP A 14 -14.16 2.12 3.29
N ASP A 15 -13.86 0.97 3.90
CA ASP A 15 -14.75 -0.19 4.07
C ASP A 15 -15.46 -0.64 2.77
N PHE A 16 -14.77 -0.62 1.63
CA PHE A 16 -15.39 -1.01 0.36
C PHE A 16 -15.78 -2.49 0.37
N GLY A 17 -17.02 -2.77 -0.05
CA GLY A 17 -17.60 -4.11 -0.10
C GLY A 17 -18.58 -4.44 1.02
N THR A 18 -18.70 -3.61 2.07
CA THR A 18 -19.61 -3.83 3.22
C THR A 18 -21.07 -3.42 2.98
N GLY A 19 -21.42 -2.99 1.76
CA GLY A 19 -22.81 -2.75 1.32
C GLY A 19 -23.28 -1.30 1.32
N TYR A 20 -22.51 -0.36 1.88
CA TYR A 20 -22.85 1.07 1.85
C TYR A 20 -22.34 1.82 0.60
N SER A 21 -21.35 1.24 -0.09
CA SER A 21 -20.71 1.84 -1.27
C SER A 21 -21.27 1.22 -2.56
N SER A 22 -21.81 2.08 -3.45
CA SER A 22 -22.21 1.65 -4.79
C SER A 22 -21.14 2.02 -5.82
N LEU A 23 -20.95 1.16 -6.83
CA LEU A 23 -20.08 1.45 -7.98
C LEU A 23 -20.47 2.76 -8.69
N ALA A 24 -21.78 3.06 -8.71
CA ALA A 24 -22.29 4.29 -9.28
C ALA A 24 -21.82 5.53 -8.52
N ASN A 25 -21.66 5.44 -7.19
CA ASN A 25 -21.09 6.52 -6.38
C ASN A 25 -19.58 6.61 -6.59
N LEU A 26 -18.88 5.47 -6.58
CA LEU A 26 -17.42 5.42 -6.77
C LEU A 26 -16.98 6.19 -8.04
N ARG A 27 -17.69 5.98 -9.15
CA ARG A 27 -17.41 6.64 -10.44
C ARG A 27 -17.54 8.17 -10.42
N ARG A 28 -18.33 8.76 -9.50
CA ARG A 28 -18.62 10.20 -9.49
C ARG A 28 -17.83 10.98 -8.46
N LEU A 29 -17.25 10.29 -7.47
CA LEU A 29 -16.54 10.94 -6.39
C LEU A 29 -15.11 11.27 -6.85
N PRO A 30 -14.59 12.46 -6.50
CA PRO A 30 -13.18 12.78 -6.74
C PRO A 30 -12.34 12.08 -5.67
N ILE A 31 -12.05 10.80 -5.90
CA ILE A 31 -11.30 9.93 -5.00
C ILE A 31 -10.00 9.49 -5.66
N ASP A 32 -8.99 9.28 -4.83
CA ASP A 32 -7.65 8.87 -5.23
C ASP A 32 -7.34 7.43 -4.77
N GLU A 33 -8.00 7.01 -3.70
CA GLU A 33 -7.71 5.76 -3.00
C GLU A 33 -9.00 4.98 -2.69
N LEU A 34 -8.90 3.66 -2.75
CA LEU A 34 -9.96 2.73 -2.36
C LEU A 34 -9.40 1.66 -1.43
N LYS A 35 -10.01 1.53 -0.24
CA LYS A 35 -9.60 0.55 0.77
C LYS A 35 -10.52 -0.67 0.75
N ILE A 36 -9.93 -1.86 0.69
CA ILE A 36 -10.64 -3.15 0.76
C ILE A 36 -10.78 -3.54 2.22
N ASP A 37 -12.02 -3.72 2.69
CA ASP A 37 -12.30 -4.06 4.07
C ASP A 37 -11.63 -5.38 4.49
N ARG A 38 -11.15 -5.41 5.74
CA ARG A 38 -10.56 -6.61 6.36
C ARG A 38 -11.46 -7.84 6.31
N SER A 39 -12.78 -7.68 6.27
CA SER A 39 -13.73 -8.79 6.22
C SER A 39 -13.54 -9.64 4.97
N PHE A 40 -13.00 -9.07 3.89
CA PHE A 40 -12.61 -9.81 2.68
C PHE A 40 -11.15 -10.23 2.71
N VAL A 41 -10.26 -9.38 3.22
CA VAL A 41 -8.82 -9.66 3.22
C VAL A 41 -8.44 -10.79 4.18
N SER A 42 -8.97 -10.79 5.40
CA SER A 42 -8.61 -11.80 6.41
C SER A 42 -8.92 -13.25 6.01
N PRO A 43 -10.08 -13.57 5.40
CA PRO A 43 -10.39 -14.94 4.98
C PRO A 43 -9.92 -15.32 3.56
N MET A 44 -9.33 -14.40 2.77
CA MET A 44 -9.12 -14.61 1.33
C MET A 44 -8.17 -15.78 0.96
N LEU A 45 -7.36 -16.26 1.90
CA LEU A 45 -6.49 -17.40 1.65
C LEU A 45 -7.24 -18.75 1.76
N GLN A 46 -8.37 -18.75 2.47
CA GLN A 46 -9.15 -19.94 2.79
C GLN A 46 -10.51 -19.95 2.08
N ASP A 47 -11.04 -18.78 1.70
CA ASP A 47 -12.30 -18.64 0.98
C ASP A 47 -12.07 -18.06 -0.43
N GLU A 48 -12.43 -18.85 -1.45
CA GLU A 48 -12.28 -18.46 -2.87
C GLU A 48 -13.20 -17.29 -3.24
N SER A 49 -14.36 -17.14 -2.60
CA SER A 49 -15.28 -16.03 -2.85
C SER A 49 -14.66 -14.71 -2.40
N ASP A 50 -14.05 -14.70 -1.21
CA ASP A 50 -13.35 -13.53 -0.68
C ASP A 50 -12.11 -13.19 -1.53
N LEU A 51 -11.36 -14.21 -1.96
CA LEU A 51 -10.26 -14.03 -2.93
C LEU A 51 -10.74 -13.38 -4.24
N ILE A 52 -11.87 -13.84 -4.78
CA ILE A 52 -12.47 -13.28 -6.00
C ILE A 52 -12.85 -11.81 -5.77
N ILE A 53 -13.44 -11.48 -4.61
CA ILE A 53 -13.83 -10.10 -4.28
C ILE A 53 -12.60 -9.20 -4.18
N VAL A 54 -11.55 -9.63 -3.47
CA VAL A 54 -10.29 -8.88 -3.33
C VAL A 54 -9.67 -8.63 -4.71
N ARG A 55 -9.48 -9.70 -5.52
CA ARG A 55 -8.91 -9.58 -6.87
C ARG A 55 -9.74 -8.67 -7.78
N SER A 56 -11.06 -8.81 -7.74
CA SER A 56 -11.95 -7.99 -8.58
C SER A 56 -11.93 -6.53 -8.18
N THR A 57 -11.81 -6.25 -6.87
CA THR A 57 -11.72 -4.88 -6.35
C THR A 57 -10.40 -4.23 -6.71
N ILE A 58 -9.28 -4.98 -6.65
CA ILE A 58 -7.97 -4.49 -7.13
C ILE A 58 -8.06 -4.07 -8.59
N ASN A 59 -8.52 -4.96 -9.47
CA ASN A 59 -8.64 -4.68 -10.90
C ASN A 59 -9.56 -3.49 -11.18
N LEU A 60 -10.72 -3.43 -10.52
CA LEU A 60 -11.66 -2.32 -10.67
C LEU A 60 -11.03 -0.98 -10.28
N GLY A 61 -10.31 -0.94 -9.16
CA GLY A 61 -9.66 0.28 -8.71
C GLY A 61 -8.62 0.77 -9.71
N HIS A 62 -7.79 -0.13 -10.22
CA HIS A 62 -6.80 0.19 -11.25
C HIS A 62 -7.45 0.67 -12.55
N ASP A 63 -8.53 0.03 -13.00
CA ASP A 63 -9.30 0.46 -14.18
C ASP A 63 -9.91 1.87 -14.01
N LEU A 64 -10.18 2.26 -12.76
CA LEU A 64 -10.66 3.60 -12.39
C LEU A 64 -9.52 4.60 -12.09
N GLY A 65 -8.26 4.18 -12.16
CA GLY A 65 -7.09 5.00 -11.86
C GLY A 65 -6.90 5.28 -10.37
N LEU A 66 -7.38 4.40 -9.49
CA LEU A 66 -7.29 4.51 -8.03
C LEU A 66 -6.14 3.68 -7.48
N THR A 67 -5.52 4.17 -6.41
CA THR A 67 -4.62 3.37 -5.57
C THR A 67 -5.42 2.45 -4.65
N ILE A 68 -5.03 1.18 -4.55
CA ILE A 68 -5.72 0.17 -3.75
C ILE A 68 -4.96 -0.13 -2.47
N ILE A 69 -5.68 -0.07 -1.35
CA ILE A 69 -5.17 -0.39 -0.02
C ILE A 69 -5.93 -1.60 0.51
N ALA A 70 -5.23 -2.67 0.89
CA ALA A 70 -5.85 -3.81 1.59
C ALA A 70 -5.73 -3.64 3.11
N GLU A 71 -6.84 -3.79 3.83
CA GLU A 71 -6.87 -3.65 5.30
C GLU A 71 -6.93 -4.99 6.03
N GLY A 72 -6.45 -5.00 7.28
CA GLY A 72 -6.50 -6.19 8.13
C GLY A 72 -5.49 -7.27 7.72
N VAL A 73 -4.34 -6.88 7.19
CA VAL A 73 -3.23 -7.82 6.92
C VAL A 73 -2.56 -8.25 8.22
N GLU A 74 -2.81 -9.49 8.66
CA GLU A 74 -2.35 -10.01 9.95
C GLU A 74 -1.15 -10.96 9.84
N ASP A 75 -0.82 -11.44 8.64
CA ASP A 75 0.30 -12.34 8.40
C ASP A 75 1.03 -12.09 7.06
N ARG A 76 2.17 -12.78 6.90
CA ARG A 76 3.05 -12.64 5.73
C ARG A 76 2.44 -13.25 4.46
N GLU A 77 1.74 -14.37 4.59
CA GLU A 77 1.18 -15.09 3.44
C GLU A 77 0.10 -14.23 2.76
N THR A 78 -0.74 -13.59 3.57
CA THR A 78 -1.76 -12.62 3.14
C THR A 78 -1.10 -11.44 2.42
N LEU A 79 -0.03 -10.87 2.98
CA LEU A 79 0.72 -9.76 2.36
C LEU A 79 1.32 -10.17 1.00
N GLU A 80 1.97 -11.32 0.92
CA GLU A 80 2.60 -11.83 -0.31
C GLU A 80 1.55 -12.17 -1.37
N ARG A 81 0.39 -12.69 -0.95
CA ARG A 81 -0.72 -12.93 -1.85
C ARG A 81 -1.28 -11.63 -2.41
N LEU A 82 -1.49 -10.60 -1.59
CA LEU A 82 -1.91 -9.26 -2.03
C LEU A 82 -0.93 -8.65 -3.02
N ALA A 83 0.37 -8.75 -2.75
CA ALA A 83 1.40 -8.28 -3.67
C ALA A 83 1.36 -9.02 -5.01
N THR A 84 1.13 -10.34 -5.00
CA THR A 84 0.99 -11.14 -6.23
C THR A 84 -0.27 -10.78 -7.02
N LEU A 85 -1.35 -10.39 -6.34
CA LEU A 85 -2.58 -9.89 -6.97
C LEU A 85 -2.45 -8.45 -7.49
N GLY A 86 -1.33 -7.77 -7.21
CA GLY A 86 -1.09 -6.39 -7.65
C GLY A 86 -1.64 -5.32 -6.72
N CYS A 87 -1.96 -5.62 -5.45
CA CYS A 87 -2.37 -4.60 -4.49
C CYS A 87 -1.25 -3.59 -4.23
N ASP A 88 -1.56 -2.30 -4.21
CA ASP A 88 -0.54 -1.23 -4.12
C ASP A 88 -0.02 -1.05 -2.70
N LEU A 89 -0.93 -1.06 -1.72
CA LEU A 89 -0.66 -0.76 -0.32
C LEU A 89 -1.35 -1.76 0.61
N ALA A 90 -0.77 -1.96 1.79
CA ALA A 90 -1.33 -2.83 2.82
C ALA A 90 -1.32 -2.13 4.18
N GLN A 91 -2.35 -2.40 4.98
CA GLN A 91 -2.46 -1.97 6.37
C GLN A 91 -2.89 -3.17 7.22
N GLY A 92 -2.21 -3.39 8.35
CA GLY A 92 -2.62 -4.40 9.30
C GLY A 92 -1.55 -4.73 10.33
N TYR A 93 -1.92 -5.57 11.30
CA TYR A 93 -1.08 -5.89 12.45
C TYR A 93 0.21 -6.63 12.10
N HIS A 94 0.30 -7.23 10.91
CA HIS A 94 1.54 -7.79 10.42
C HIS A 94 2.62 -6.71 10.24
N LEU A 95 2.21 -5.52 9.78
CA LEU A 95 3.11 -4.38 9.54
C LEU A 95 3.35 -3.64 10.85
N SER A 96 2.26 -3.23 11.50
CA SER A 96 2.30 -2.62 12.82
C SER A 96 0.91 -2.50 13.42
N LYS A 97 0.84 -2.47 14.75
CA LYS A 97 -0.40 -2.12 15.47
C LYS A 97 -0.52 -0.60 15.59
N PRO A 98 -1.75 -0.06 15.72
CA PRO A 98 -1.94 1.33 16.14
C PRO A 98 -1.14 1.60 17.41
N MET A 99 -0.41 2.71 17.44
CA MET A 99 0.52 3.03 18.52
C MET A 99 0.43 4.50 18.89
N ALA A 100 0.96 4.84 20.07
CA ALA A 100 1.06 6.22 20.52
C ALA A 100 2.04 7.02 19.63
N PRO A 101 1.89 8.34 19.50
CA PRO A 101 2.75 9.18 18.67
C PRO A 101 4.26 8.98 18.93
N ASP A 102 4.69 8.95 20.18
CA ASP A 102 6.11 8.78 20.54
C ASP A 102 6.67 7.42 20.08
N ALA A 103 5.83 6.37 20.11
CA ALA A 103 6.18 5.06 19.61
C ALA A 103 6.23 5.04 18.07
N PHE A 104 5.37 5.83 17.41
CA PHE A 104 5.34 5.96 15.96
C PHE A 104 6.62 6.59 15.41
N ASP A 105 7.15 7.64 16.04
CA ASP A 105 8.40 8.26 15.61
C ASP A 105 9.57 7.26 15.67
N SER A 106 9.62 6.48 16.75
CA SER A 106 10.63 5.42 16.93
C SER A 106 10.47 4.32 15.86
N TRP A 107 9.24 3.86 15.63
CA TRP A 107 8.94 2.87 14.61
C TRP A 107 9.30 3.37 13.21
N LEU A 108 8.94 4.62 12.86
CA LEU A 108 9.18 5.21 11.55
C LEU A 108 10.69 5.29 11.24
N SER A 109 11.50 5.75 12.20
CA SER A 109 12.95 5.83 12.04
C SER A 109 13.61 4.47 11.78
N THR A 110 13.07 3.41 12.37
CA THR A 110 13.55 2.03 12.19
C THR A 110 13.05 1.43 10.87
N ALA A 111 11.76 1.65 10.55
CA ALA A 111 11.12 1.14 9.35
C ALA A 111 11.74 1.72 8.07
N THR A 112 12.20 2.97 8.06
CA THR A 112 12.91 3.55 6.90
C THR A 112 14.25 2.88 6.62
N ALA A 113 14.93 2.34 7.66
CA ALA A 113 16.17 1.60 7.49
C ALA A 113 15.92 0.18 6.94
N GLU A 114 14.82 -0.45 7.33
CA GLU A 114 14.43 -1.79 6.85
C GLU A 114 13.74 -1.76 5.47
N ALA A 115 12.94 -0.73 5.17
CA ALA A 115 12.37 -0.51 3.84
C ALA A 115 13.44 -0.23 2.78
N ALA A 116 14.55 0.43 3.16
CA ALA A 116 15.74 0.54 2.33
C ALA A 116 16.43 -0.81 2.07
N ALA A 117 16.28 -1.78 2.99
CA ALA A 117 16.78 -3.15 2.83
C ALA A 117 15.78 -4.09 2.12
N PHE A 118 14.52 -3.67 1.98
CA PHE A 118 13.45 -4.45 1.37
C PHE A 118 12.98 -3.80 0.07
N THR A 119 13.81 -3.91 -0.96
CA THR A 119 13.42 -3.59 -2.33
C THR A 119 13.07 -4.90 -3.04
N ARG A 120 11.77 -5.20 -3.24
CA ARG A 120 11.33 -6.36 -4.06
C ARG A 120 10.92 -5.85 -5.45
N ASN A 121 11.59 -6.31 -6.51
CA ASN A 121 11.31 -5.91 -7.90
C ASN A 121 11.04 -4.40 -8.12
N GLY A 122 11.80 -3.54 -7.44
CA GLY A 122 11.99 -2.16 -7.88
C GLY A 122 10.79 -1.22 -7.84
N VAL A 123 9.77 -1.43 -7.00
CA VAL A 123 8.75 -0.39 -6.78
C VAL A 123 8.89 0.21 -5.39
N LEU A 124 9.55 1.37 -5.35
CA LEU A 124 9.39 2.35 -4.28
C LEU A 124 8.04 3.05 -4.49
N LEU A 125 7.09 2.85 -3.58
CA LEU A 125 6.08 3.88 -3.37
C LEU A 125 6.79 5.00 -2.60
N ASN A 126 7.33 5.93 -3.38
CA ASN A 126 8.00 7.11 -2.86
C ASN A 126 6.94 7.97 -2.16
N ALA A 127 6.93 8.00 -0.83
CA ALA A 127 6.36 9.12 -0.11
C ALA A 127 7.32 10.30 -0.29
N ALA A 128 7.12 11.08 -1.35
CA ALA A 128 7.88 12.31 -1.54
C ALA A 128 7.63 13.24 -0.33
N PRO A 129 8.68 13.72 0.38
CA PRO A 129 8.53 14.93 1.14
C PRO A 129 8.45 16.09 0.14
N ALA A 130 7.26 16.68 0.02
CA ALA A 130 7.14 17.99 -0.62
C ALA A 130 7.85 19.02 0.27
N ASN A 131 9.10 19.32 -0.05
CA ASN A 131 9.68 20.65 0.13
C ASN A 131 10.94 20.79 -0.73
N GLY A 132 10.89 21.72 -1.69
CA GLY A 132 12.01 22.07 -2.53
C GLY A 132 13.05 22.90 -1.80
N THR A 133 14.31 22.79 -2.23
CA THR A 133 15.21 23.90 -2.60
C THR A 133 16.52 23.36 -3.19
N SER A 134 16.82 23.79 -4.42
CA SER A 134 18.11 24.14 -5.04
C SER A 134 19.33 23.17 -5.08
N SER A 135 19.71 22.86 -6.33
CA SER A 135 21.06 22.83 -6.94
C SER A 135 22.23 22.14 -6.22
N ASP A 136 22.75 21.04 -6.79
CA ASP A 136 24.00 21.05 -7.59
C ASP A 136 24.27 19.69 -8.26
N GLU A 137 25.11 19.70 -9.30
CA GLU A 137 25.32 18.65 -10.32
C GLU A 137 26.20 17.44 -9.94
N SER A 138 25.96 16.35 -10.70
CA SER A 138 26.92 15.32 -11.15
C SER A 138 27.39 14.22 -10.19
N GLU A 139 26.87 13.01 -10.39
CA GLU A 139 27.66 11.77 -10.36
C GLU A 139 26.96 10.69 -11.19
N THR A 140 27.71 10.08 -12.10
CA THR A 140 27.23 9.10 -13.09
C THR A 140 26.93 7.77 -12.42
N ASP A 141 25.65 7.41 -12.35
CA ASP A 141 25.18 6.13 -11.80
C ASP A 141 25.46 4.99 -12.80
N SER A 142 26.56 4.28 -12.58
CA SER A 142 26.84 3.02 -13.27
C SER A 142 26.34 1.86 -12.39
N PRO A 143 25.60 0.89 -12.94
CA PRO A 143 24.94 -0.12 -12.12
C PRO A 143 25.97 -1.02 -11.42
N LEU A 144 25.96 -0.99 -10.09
CA LEU A 144 26.79 -1.86 -9.26
C LEU A 144 26.20 -3.28 -9.23
N VAL A 145 26.87 -4.21 -9.90
CA VAL A 145 26.51 -5.64 -9.86
C VAL A 145 27.07 -6.25 -8.57
N LEU A 146 26.19 -6.78 -7.71
CA LEU A 146 26.58 -7.42 -6.44
C LEU A 146 26.50 -8.96 -6.49
N PRO A 147 27.39 -9.66 -5.76
CA PRO A 147 27.46 -11.13 -5.72
C PRO A 147 26.37 -11.77 -4.85
N PRO A 148 26.09 -13.09 -5.00
CA PRO A 148 25.01 -13.77 -4.28
C PRO A 148 25.28 -13.89 -2.76
N ALA A 149 24.20 -13.76 -1.99
CA ALA A 149 24.21 -13.84 -0.52
C ALA A 149 24.56 -15.26 -0.02
N SER A 150 25.40 -15.31 1.01
CA SER A 150 25.81 -16.56 1.68
C SER A 150 24.69 -17.13 2.57
N PRO A 151 24.59 -18.46 2.73
CA PRO A 151 23.50 -19.08 3.48
C PRO A 151 23.67 -18.89 5.00
N THR A 152 22.56 -18.64 5.69
CA THR A 152 22.43 -18.58 7.15
C THR A 152 22.69 -19.97 7.76
N PRO A 153 23.40 -20.07 8.90
CA PRO A 153 23.75 -21.36 9.50
C PRO A 153 22.55 -22.04 10.17
N ALA A 154 22.62 -23.38 10.22
CA ALA A 154 21.56 -24.34 10.58
C ALA A 154 21.12 -24.31 12.05
#